data_AF-A0A7T7TZM5-F1
#
_entry.id   AF-A0A7T7TZM5-F1
#
_cell.length_a   1.000
_cell.length_b   1.000
_cell.length_c   1.000
_cell.angle_alpha   90.00
_cell.angle_beta   90.00
_cell.angle_gamma   90.00
#
_symmetry.space_group_name_H-M   'P 1'
#
loop_
_entity.id
_entity.type
_entity.pdbx_description
1 polymer ?
#
loop_
_entity_poly.entity_id
_entity_poly.type
_entity_poly.pdbx_seq_one_letter_code
_entity_poly.pdbx_strand_id
1 'polypeptide(L)'
;MKFIKTTLTIALTGLLVACGGGGSEGYYSNNSNTIENNPGGTPSTDIEAAQAQLDILKREGQFLFGNYDPNDATTAKGYIDHALDTFAQGPIQLSLDIRKIDLTAFKATNYRDKCFPLSKTDYRACYVFVGEDIKKVLSGYSEWDFDITAEDLKNIKLQNDQITPNLEAYQSNTRIYVFENENGDKNFNDVTITGAFAYPFQQSWGIQQSLQKRFVLINSATSDYKITTTATVKDPETGNDVEREITTGAISIYKDLTSRDGSLYNIQAGSGFNVLINDNPNIPFAEPISFILNSVPGTSASASFRIKASGEQELFLPSITTIDGTRVENESPDQNNQTFTGNVSLSGNNIFKFKQQLSGTLNFKHIINGITFKGTSINNNGTVNTSLSLPTGVTF
;
A
#
# COMPACT_ATOMS: atom_id res chain seq x y z
N MET A 1 19.27 28.05 -5.86
CA MET A 1 20.25 27.08 -6.39
C MET A 1 21.34 26.86 -5.35
N LYS A 2 21.64 25.59 -5.05
CA LYS A 2 22.78 25.04 -4.30
C LYS A 2 22.86 25.33 -2.79
N PHE A 3 22.32 24.41 -1.99
CA PHE A 3 22.93 24.04 -0.70
C PHE A 3 23.38 22.59 -0.81
N ILE A 4 24.69 22.40 -0.74
CA ILE A 4 25.40 21.13 -0.90
C ILE A 4 25.88 20.68 0.48
N LYS A 5 25.58 19.43 0.80
CA LYS A 5 26.40 18.43 1.51
C LYS A 5 27.36 18.94 2.59
N THR A 6 26.96 18.77 3.85
CA THR A 6 27.85 18.35 4.94
C THR A 6 26.97 17.95 6.11
N THR A 7 26.97 16.66 6.48
CA THR A 7 27.13 16.14 7.85
C THR A 7 27.11 14.60 7.76
N LEU A 8 28.29 14.03 7.53
CA LEU A 8 28.64 12.65 7.85
C LEU A 8 29.70 12.75 8.96
N THR A 9 29.81 11.74 9.83
CA THR A 9 30.63 11.65 11.07
C THR A 9 29.95 12.33 12.26
N ILE A 10 29.43 11.61 13.27
CA ILE A 10 30.15 10.80 14.27
C ILE A 10 29.20 9.74 14.86
N ALA A 11 29.59 8.46 14.85
CA ALA A 11 29.41 7.51 15.95
C ALA A 11 29.90 6.11 15.53
N LEU A 12 31.20 5.86 15.66
CA LEU A 12 31.74 4.50 15.74
C LEU A 12 32.80 4.49 16.85
N THR A 13 32.41 4.11 18.06
CA THR A 13 33.24 3.41 19.06
C THR A 13 32.39 3.15 20.31
N GLY A 14 32.12 1.87 20.58
CA GLY A 14 31.42 1.44 21.78
C GLY A 14 31.08 -0.04 21.77
N LEU A 15 32.02 -0.91 21.38
CA LEU A 15 31.93 -2.36 21.59
C LEU A 15 32.62 -2.68 22.90
N LEU A 16 31.90 -3.29 23.87
CA LEU A 16 32.45 -4.32 24.77
C LEU A 16 31.30 -5.19 25.34
N VAL A 17 31.56 -6.49 25.22
CA VAL A 17 30.75 -7.71 25.41
C VAL A 17 30.49 -8.07 26.89
N ALA A 18 29.34 -8.72 27.19
CA ALA A 18 29.17 -9.88 28.09
C ALA A 18 27.68 -10.33 28.12
N CYS A 19 27.28 -11.43 27.45
CA CYS A 19 27.23 -12.84 27.92
C CYS A 19 26.02 -13.23 28.78
N GLY A 20 25.21 -14.17 28.22
CA GLY A 20 24.18 -14.99 28.87
C GLY A 20 22.77 -14.62 28.41
N GLY A 21 22.01 -15.39 27.63
CA GLY A 21 21.99 -16.82 27.35
C GLY A 21 20.59 -17.34 27.67
N GLY A 22 19.80 -17.72 26.65
CA GLY A 22 18.53 -18.41 26.89
C GLY A 22 17.44 -18.19 25.84
N GLY A 23 17.55 -18.90 24.71
CA GLY A 23 16.43 -19.49 23.94
C GLY A 23 15.32 -18.57 23.43
N SER A 24 15.35 -18.24 22.14
CA SER A 24 14.14 -17.98 21.36
C SER A 24 14.43 -18.14 19.87
N GLU A 25 13.85 -19.17 19.25
CA GLU A 25 13.58 -19.13 17.81
C GLU A 25 12.56 -18.01 17.58
N GLY A 26 13.05 -16.87 17.09
CA GLY A 26 12.23 -15.69 16.82
C GLY A 26 13.00 -14.72 15.91
N TYR A 27 12.35 -14.31 14.82
CA TYR A 27 12.68 -13.23 13.87
C TYR A 27 14.10 -13.09 13.28
N TYR A 28 15.08 -13.89 13.74
CA TYR A 28 16.49 -13.77 13.37
C TYR A 28 17.13 -15.15 13.19
N SER A 29 16.84 -15.85 12.09
CA SER A 29 17.81 -16.80 11.51
C SER A 29 17.40 -17.23 10.11
N ASN A 30 18.09 -16.70 9.11
CA ASN A 30 18.56 -17.51 7.99
C ASN A 30 19.81 -16.85 7.43
N ASN A 31 20.93 -17.11 8.09
CA ASN A 31 22.25 -17.06 7.48
C ASN A 31 23.16 -18.05 8.20
N SER A 32 23.29 -19.24 7.64
CA SER A 32 24.35 -20.17 7.98
C SER A 32 25.65 -19.66 7.36
N ASN A 33 26.57 -19.21 8.23
CA ASN A 33 27.93 -18.82 7.90
C ASN A 33 28.74 -19.97 7.26
N THR A 34 29.53 -19.63 6.25
CA THR A 34 30.96 -20.01 6.14
C THR A 34 31.66 -18.99 5.24
N ILE A 35 32.37 -18.03 5.86
CA ILE A 35 33.26 -17.10 5.16
C ILE A 35 34.66 -17.72 5.22
N GLU A 36 35.15 -18.21 4.08
CA GLU A 36 36.59 -18.37 3.84
C GLU A 36 37.17 -17.04 3.36
N ASN A 37 38.31 -16.67 3.94
CA ASN A 37 39.05 -15.44 3.70
C ASN A 37 39.44 -15.26 2.22
N ASN A 38 39.21 -14.07 1.67
CA ASN A 38 40.06 -13.51 0.62
C ASN A 38 40.24 -11.99 0.79
N PRO A 39 41.46 -11.45 0.57
CA PRO A 39 41.79 -10.07 0.89
C PRO A 39 41.48 -9.12 -0.27
N GLY A 40 41.09 -7.89 0.06
CA GLY A 40 41.37 -6.72 -0.79
C GLY A 40 40.19 -6.15 -1.57
N GLY A 41 39.28 -5.50 -0.85
CA GLY A 41 38.42 -4.46 -1.40
C GLY A 41 37.85 -3.67 -0.25
N THR A 42 38.36 -2.46 0.00
CA THR A 42 37.68 -1.53 0.90
C THR A 42 36.25 -1.37 0.35
N PRO A 43 35.18 -1.65 1.11
CA PRO A 43 33.84 -1.38 0.62
C PRO A 43 33.80 0.09 0.21
N SER A 44 33.42 0.38 -1.04
CA SER A 44 33.00 1.73 -1.36
C SER A 44 31.81 2.04 -0.45
N THR A 45 31.78 3.21 0.18
CA THR A 45 30.67 3.68 1.03
C THR A 45 29.29 3.45 0.40
N ASP A 46 29.22 3.39 -0.93
CA ASP A 46 28.02 3.11 -1.72
C ASP A 46 27.51 1.66 -1.60
N ILE A 47 28.39 0.66 -1.43
CA ILE A 47 28.03 -0.75 -1.23
C ILE A 47 27.49 -0.95 0.19
N GLU A 48 28.13 -0.36 1.19
CA GLU A 48 27.66 -0.41 2.59
C GLU A 48 26.29 0.27 2.72
N ALA A 49 26.11 1.45 2.12
CA ALA A 49 24.82 2.13 2.07
C ALA A 49 23.75 1.31 1.32
N ALA A 50 24.12 0.65 0.22
CA ALA A 50 23.24 -0.24 -0.52
C ALA A 50 22.83 -1.46 0.29
N GLN A 51 23.75 -2.07 1.04
CA GLN A 51 23.46 -3.20 1.92
C GLN A 51 22.54 -2.78 3.07
N ALA A 52 22.84 -1.67 3.75
CA ALA A 52 21.99 -1.16 4.82
C ALA A 52 20.57 -0.84 4.33
N GLN A 53 20.44 -0.21 3.16
CA GLN A 53 19.12 0.03 2.56
C GLN A 53 18.43 -1.27 2.18
N LEU A 54 19.17 -2.27 1.66
CA LEU A 54 18.59 -3.57 1.33
C LEU A 54 18.07 -4.29 2.57
N ASP A 55 18.80 -4.27 3.68
CA ASP A 55 18.40 -4.93 4.93
C ASP A 55 17.12 -4.31 5.49
N ILE A 56 16.94 -2.99 5.35
CA ILE A 56 15.66 -2.33 5.63
C ILE A 56 14.56 -2.86 4.69
N LEU A 57 14.82 -2.95 3.38
CA LEU A 57 13.82 -3.43 2.42
C LEU A 57 13.44 -4.91 2.64
N LYS A 58 14.38 -5.76 3.08
CA LYS A 58 14.09 -7.16 3.42
C LYS A 58 13.13 -7.27 4.60
N ARG A 59 13.31 -6.41 5.61
CA ARG A 59 12.47 -6.39 6.79
C ARG A 59 11.10 -5.78 6.48
N GLU A 60 11.08 -4.71 5.69
CA GLU A 60 9.92 -3.82 5.64
C GLU A 60 9.07 -3.98 4.37
N GLY A 61 9.65 -4.55 3.33
CA GLY A 61 9.12 -4.58 1.96
C GLY A 61 9.36 -5.90 1.25
N GLN A 62 9.05 -7.04 1.90
CA GLN A 62 9.12 -8.36 1.27
C GLN A 62 8.29 -8.45 -0.03
N PHE A 63 7.21 -7.67 -0.12
CA PHE A 63 6.36 -7.49 -1.29
C PHE A 63 7.17 -7.06 -2.52
N LEU A 64 8.16 -6.18 -2.34
CA LEU A 64 9.02 -5.72 -3.43
C LEU A 64 9.76 -6.86 -4.12
N PHE A 65 10.05 -7.93 -3.37
CA PHE A 65 10.78 -9.09 -3.85
C PHE A 65 9.90 -10.32 -4.07
N GLY A 66 8.57 -10.15 -3.98
CA GLY A 66 7.61 -11.24 -4.15
C GLY A 66 7.60 -12.25 -3.01
N ASN A 67 8.29 -12.00 -1.90
CA ASN A 67 8.30 -12.90 -0.74
C ASN A 67 7.15 -12.60 0.23
N TYR A 68 6.09 -11.94 -0.24
CA TYR A 68 4.93 -11.55 0.55
C TYR A 68 3.72 -12.45 0.26
N ASP A 69 3.06 -12.92 1.32
CA ASP A 69 1.74 -13.55 1.24
C ASP A 69 0.78 -12.85 2.22
N PRO A 70 -0.29 -12.19 1.74
CA PRO A 70 -1.23 -11.50 2.60
C PRO A 70 -2.03 -12.41 3.54
N ASN A 71 -2.12 -13.70 3.21
CA ASN A 71 -2.90 -14.70 3.94
C ASN A 71 -2.02 -15.64 4.78
N ASP A 72 -0.70 -15.48 4.74
CA ASP A 72 0.21 -16.26 5.58
C ASP A 72 0.46 -15.50 6.88
N ALA A 73 -0.05 -16.03 7.98
CA ALA A 73 0.18 -15.46 9.30
C ALA A 73 1.66 -15.47 9.67
N THR A 74 2.48 -16.40 9.19
CA THR A 74 3.90 -16.47 9.56
C THR A 74 4.78 -15.46 8.81
N THR A 75 4.26 -14.87 7.73
CA THR A 75 4.96 -13.82 6.98
C THR A 75 4.91 -12.51 7.76
N ALA A 76 6.08 -12.05 8.21
CA ALA A 76 6.29 -10.72 8.75
C ALA A 76 5.90 -9.65 7.72
N LYS A 77 5.13 -8.63 8.12
CA LYS A 77 4.76 -7.52 7.23
C LYS A 77 5.29 -6.23 7.82
N GLY A 78 6.06 -5.50 7.02
CA GLY A 78 6.50 -4.16 7.38
C GLY A 78 5.64 -3.06 6.76
N TYR A 79 6.07 -1.81 6.93
CA TYR A 79 5.28 -0.67 6.48
C TYR A 79 5.13 -0.61 4.95
N ILE A 80 6.16 -1.01 4.18
CA ILE A 80 6.07 -1.07 2.71
C ILE A 80 5.10 -2.17 2.30
N ASP A 81 5.15 -3.31 2.97
CA ASP A 81 4.23 -4.43 2.70
C ASP A 81 2.78 -4.04 2.96
N HIS A 82 2.49 -3.43 4.11
CA HIS A 82 1.14 -2.92 4.41
C HIS A 82 0.66 -1.91 3.37
N ALA A 83 1.49 -0.95 2.99
CA ALA A 83 1.13 0.06 1.99
C ALA A 83 0.87 -0.56 0.61
N LEU A 84 1.81 -1.35 0.08
CA LEU A 84 1.68 -1.94 -1.26
C LEU A 84 0.59 -2.99 -1.34
N ASP A 85 0.37 -3.76 -0.26
CA ASP A 85 -0.73 -4.70 -0.18
C ASP A 85 -2.09 -3.99 -0.13
N THR A 86 -2.20 -2.89 0.62
CA THR A 86 -3.41 -2.05 0.59
C THR A 86 -3.64 -1.43 -0.77
N PHE A 87 -2.60 -0.95 -1.44
CA PHE A 87 -2.73 -0.42 -2.79
C PHE A 87 -3.22 -1.50 -3.78
N ALA A 88 -2.66 -2.71 -3.71
CA ALA A 88 -3.00 -3.82 -4.59
C ALA A 88 -4.40 -4.39 -4.32
N GLN A 89 -4.70 -4.76 -3.07
CA GLN A 89 -5.97 -5.40 -2.70
C GLN A 89 -7.13 -4.42 -2.55
N GLY A 90 -6.86 -3.14 -2.30
CA GLY A 90 -7.88 -2.10 -2.18
C GLY A 90 -8.11 -1.40 -3.52
N PRO A 91 -7.51 -0.21 -3.76
CA PRO A 91 -7.84 0.62 -4.91
C PRO A 91 -7.72 -0.09 -6.27
N ILE A 92 -6.65 -0.86 -6.50
CA ILE A 92 -6.48 -1.56 -7.79
C ILE A 92 -7.55 -2.64 -7.95
N GLN A 93 -7.69 -3.55 -7.00
CA GLN A 93 -8.63 -4.67 -7.10
C GLN A 93 -10.09 -4.20 -7.20
N LEU A 94 -10.53 -3.25 -6.36
CA LEU A 94 -11.86 -2.66 -6.41
C LEU A 94 -12.16 -2.05 -7.78
N SER A 95 -11.18 -1.34 -8.34
CA SER A 95 -11.27 -0.69 -9.66
C SER A 95 -11.37 -1.72 -10.79
N LEU A 96 -10.65 -2.83 -10.71
CA LEU A 96 -10.74 -3.92 -11.68
C LEU A 96 -12.07 -4.66 -11.58
N ASP A 97 -12.57 -4.92 -10.37
CA ASP A 97 -13.78 -5.72 -10.16
C ASP A 97 -15.05 -4.96 -10.54
N ILE A 98 -15.15 -3.67 -10.20
CA ILE A 98 -16.34 -2.88 -10.56
C ILE A 98 -16.53 -2.76 -12.07
N ARG A 99 -15.45 -2.82 -12.86
CA ARG A 99 -15.51 -2.81 -14.33
C ARG A 99 -16.05 -4.10 -14.95
N LYS A 100 -16.17 -5.18 -14.17
CA LYS A 100 -16.75 -6.46 -14.63
C LYS A 100 -18.27 -6.48 -14.48
N ILE A 101 -18.84 -5.49 -13.79
CA ILE A 101 -20.27 -5.40 -13.50
C ILE A 101 -21.00 -4.79 -14.69
N ASP A 102 -22.18 -5.33 -15.01
CA ASP A 102 -23.12 -4.67 -15.90
C ASP A 102 -23.80 -3.50 -15.18
N LEU A 103 -23.28 -2.30 -15.42
CA LEU A 103 -23.78 -1.07 -14.79
C LEU A 103 -25.21 -0.74 -15.19
N THR A 104 -25.70 -1.22 -16.35
CA THR A 104 -27.03 -0.85 -16.85
C THR A 104 -28.15 -1.36 -15.94
N ALA A 105 -27.91 -2.46 -15.22
CA ALA A 105 -28.81 -3.00 -14.21
C ALA A 105 -29.03 -2.05 -13.01
N PHE A 106 -28.13 -1.08 -12.80
CA PHE A 106 -28.14 -0.16 -11.67
C PHE A 106 -28.59 1.25 -12.05
N LYS A 107 -29.11 1.45 -13.27
CA LYS A 107 -29.52 2.78 -13.77
C LYS A 107 -30.66 3.40 -12.95
N ALA A 108 -31.54 2.60 -12.36
CA ALA A 108 -32.64 3.11 -11.56
C ALA A 108 -32.23 3.50 -10.12
N THR A 109 -31.12 2.96 -9.60
CA THR A 109 -30.79 3.00 -8.17
C THR A 109 -29.50 3.74 -7.86
N ASN A 110 -28.49 3.66 -8.73
CA ASN A 110 -27.13 4.14 -8.45
C ASN A 110 -26.64 5.20 -9.42
N TYR A 111 -27.37 5.42 -10.52
CA TYR A 111 -27.00 6.38 -11.54
C TYR A 111 -27.36 7.81 -11.13
N ARG A 112 -26.50 8.76 -11.51
CA ARG A 112 -26.68 10.20 -11.34
C ARG A 112 -26.38 10.89 -12.65
N ASP A 113 -27.33 11.69 -13.15
CA ASP A 113 -27.13 12.55 -14.33
C ASP A 113 -26.01 13.56 -14.14
N LYS A 114 -25.70 13.90 -12.88
CA LYS A 114 -24.53 14.68 -12.49
C LYS A 114 -23.90 14.07 -11.25
N CYS A 115 -22.69 13.57 -11.40
CA CYS A 115 -22.01 12.80 -10.36
C CYS A 115 -21.81 13.59 -9.06
N PHE A 116 -21.40 14.85 -9.22
CA PHE A 116 -21.15 15.81 -8.15
C PHE A 116 -22.12 16.99 -8.29
N PRO A 117 -23.27 16.99 -7.58
CA PRO A 117 -24.32 17.99 -7.77
C PRO A 117 -23.81 19.44 -7.64
N LEU A 118 -22.92 19.68 -6.68
CA LEU A 118 -22.36 21.01 -6.38
C LEU A 118 -21.13 21.39 -7.23
N SER A 119 -20.55 20.45 -8.00
CA SER A 119 -19.36 20.75 -8.80
C SER A 119 -19.69 21.73 -9.93
N LYS A 120 -18.80 22.69 -10.16
CA LYS A 120 -18.87 23.67 -11.27
C LYS A 120 -17.93 23.33 -12.42
N THR A 121 -17.11 22.29 -12.27
CA THR A 121 -16.05 21.93 -13.21
C THR A 121 -16.15 20.49 -13.70
N ASP A 122 -16.95 19.65 -13.04
CA ASP A 122 -17.25 18.29 -13.48
C ASP A 122 -18.76 18.09 -13.54
N TYR A 123 -19.25 17.90 -14.77
CA TYR A 123 -20.67 17.70 -15.09
C TYR A 123 -20.99 16.28 -15.54
N ARG A 124 -20.02 15.36 -15.47
CA ARG A 124 -20.21 14.00 -15.97
C ARG A 124 -21.29 13.28 -15.15
N ALA A 125 -22.11 12.49 -15.83
CA ALA A 125 -22.95 11.49 -15.20
C ALA A 125 -22.08 10.34 -14.67
N CYS A 126 -22.60 9.58 -13.71
CA CYS A 126 -21.87 8.43 -13.18
C CYS A 126 -22.79 7.44 -12.46
N TYR A 127 -22.28 6.23 -12.24
CA TYR A 127 -22.83 5.30 -11.27
C TYR A 127 -22.07 5.45 -9.95
N VAL A 128 -22.80 5.49 -8.83
CA VAL A 128 -22.23 5.63 -7.49
C VAL A 128 -22.66 4.47 -6.60
N PHE A 129 -21.69 3.76 -6.06
CA PHE A 129 -21.87 2.73 -5.05
C PHE A 129 -21.32 3.23 -3.73
N VAL A 130 -22.10 3.11 -2.66
CA VAL A 130 -21.82 3.76 -1.37
C VAL A 130 -21.88 2.71 -0.26
N GLY A 131 -20.87 2.71 0.60
CA GLY A 131 -20.89 1.92 1.84
C GLY A 131 -21.11 0.44 1.59
N GLU A 132 -21.87 -0.18 2.49
CA GLU A 132 -22.16 -1.61 2.47
C GLU A 132 -22.92 -2.09 1.20
N ASP A 133 -23.53 -1.19 0.41
CA ASP A 133 -24.11 -1.57 -0.89
C ASP A 133 -23.05 -2.09 -1.87
N ILE A 134 -21.78 -1.73 -1.69
CA ILE A 134 -20.66 -2.24 -2.51
C ILE A 134 -20.59 -3.77 -2.42
N LYS A 135 -20.86 -4.36 -1.24
CA LYS A 135 -20.83 -5.83 -1.05
C LYS A 135 -21.94 -6.56 -1.79
N LYS A 136 -23.05 -5.87 -2.08
CA LYS A 136 -24.18 -6.43 -2.85
C LYS A 136 -23.85 -6.50 -4.34
N VAL A 137 -22.91 -5.67 -4.79
CA VAL A 137 -22.52 -5.54 -6.20
C VAL A 137 -21.24 -6.34 -6.50
N LEU A 138 -20.27 -6.33 -5.58
CA LEU A 138 -18.99 -7.01 -5.74
C LEU A 138 -18.91 -8.28 -4.89
N SER A 139 -18.67 -9.42 -5.53
CA SER A 139 -18.44 -10.69 -4.83
C SER A 139 -17.04 -10.75 -4.21
N GLY A 140 -16.88 -11.45 -3.09
CA GLY A 140 -15.60 -11.63 -2.39
C GLY A 140 -15.25 -10.55 -1.35
N TYR A 141 -16.15 -9.59 -1.11
CA TYR A 141 -15.95 -8.49 -0.17
C TYR A 141 -16.80 -8.61 1.12
N SER A 142 -17.28 -9.81 1.48
CA SER A 142 -18.19 -10.00 2.63
C SER A 142 -17.56 -9.56 3.96
N GLU A 143 -16.26 -9.85 4.13
CA GLU A 143 -15.49 -9.55 5.35
C GLU A 143 -14.90 -8.13 5.36
N TRP A 144 -15.09 -7.37 4.28
CA TRP A 144 -14.68 -5.98 4.23
C TRP A 144 -15.65 -5.13 5.04
N ASP A 145 -15.33 -3.88 5.24
CA ASP A 145 -16.19 -2.90 5.87
C ASP A 145 -16.08 -1.63 5.06
N PHE A 146 -17.19 -1.17 4.50
CA PHE A 146 -17.22 0.02 3.68
C PHE A 146 -17.89 1.20 4.38
N ASP A 147 -18.38 1.03 5.60
CA ASP A 147 -19.03 2.05 6.42
C ASP A 147 -18.33 2.13 7.79
N ILE A 148 -17.18 2.81 7.84
CA ILE A 148 -16.40 2.89 9.08
C ILE A 148 -17.05 3.87 10.05
N THR A 149 -17.39 3.38 11.24
CA THR A 149 -18.02 4.15 12.31
C THR A 149 -17.13 4.25 13.55
N ALA A 150 -17.54 5.07 14.52
CA ALA A 150 -16.89 5.13 15.83
C ALA A 150 -16.89 3.76 16.55
N GLU A 151 -17.92 2.93 16.33
CA GLU A 151 -18.04 1.60 16.94
C GLU A 151 -16.94 0.65 16.44
N ASP A 152 -16.58 0.73 15.16
CA ASP A 152 -15.51 -0.07 14.56
C ASP A 152 -14.13 0.32 15.10
N LEU A 153 -13.99 1.58 15.53
CA LEU A 153 -12.74 2.17 16.01
C LEU A 153 -12.60 2.16 17.54
N LYS A 154 -13.65 1.82 18.30
CA LYS A 154 -13.74 2.04 19.77
C LYS A 154 -12.64 1.37 20.60
N ASN A 155 -12.04 0.30 20.08
CA ASN A 155 -10.99 -0.48 20.76
C ASN A 155 -9.59 -0.20 20.18
N ILE A 156 -9.47 0.80 19.32
CA ILE A 156 -8.20 1.22 18.75
C ILE A 156 -7.65 2.36 19.60
N LYS A 157 -6.40 2.20 20.06
CA LYS A 157 -5.68 3.22 20.79
C LYS A 157 -4.64 3.85 19.86
N LEU A 158 -4.57 5.18 19.78
CA LEU A 158 -3.44 5.88 19.17
C LEU A 158 -2.35 6.14 20.21
N GLN A 159 -1.12 6.36 19.77
CA GLN A 159 0.01 6.63 20.67
C GLN A 159 -0.24 7.90 21.52
N ASN A 160 -0.79 8.93 20.89
CA ASN A 160 -1.18 10.21 21.49
C ASN A 160 -2.14 10.96 20.56
N ASP A 161 -2.73 12.06 21.03
CA ASP A 161 -3.73 12.85 20.30
C ASP A 161 -3.15 13.67 19.13
N GLN A 162 -1.82 13.71 18.96
CA GLN A 162 -1.16 14.44 17.88
C GLN A 162 -0.97 13.59 16.62
N ILE A 163 -1.32 12.30 16.65
CA ILE A 163 -1.28 11.44 15.47
C ILE A 163 -2.33 11.90 14.46
N THR A 164 -1.89 12.21 13.24
CA THR A 164 -2.74 12.62 12.12
C THR A 164 -2.55 11.68 10.93
N PRO A 165 -3.63 11.15 10.33
CA PRO A 165 -5.04 11.32 10.69
C PRO A 165 -5.39 10.66 12.04
N ASN A 166 -6.29 11.28 12.80
CA ASN A 166 -6.83 10.69 14.03
C ASN A 166 -7.97 9.70 13.72
N LEU A 167 -8.50 8.98 14.73
CA LEU A 167 -9.57 8.00 14.53
C LEU A 167 -10.83 8.61 13.91
N GLU A 168 -11.17 9.86 14.26
CA GLU A 168 -12.33 10.56 13.69
C GLU A 168 -12.24 10.70 12.18
N ALA A 169 -11.03 10.93 11.64
CA ALA A 169 -10.82 11.04 10.19
C ALA A 169 -11.13 9.74 9.43
N TYR A 170 -11.06 8.58 10.10
CA TYR A 170 -11.42 7.29 9.50
C TYR A 170 -12.93 7.03 9.50
N GLN A 171 -13.74 7.79 10.24
CA GLN A 171 -15.19 7.65 10.25
C GLN A 171 -15.79 8.19 8.94
N SER A 172 -15.91 7.32 7.94
CA SER A 172 -16.44 7.66 6.63
C SER A 172 -16.94 6.38 5.96
N ASN A 173 -17.84 6.55 5.00
CA ASN A 173 -18.15 5.48 4.07
C ASN A 173 -17.30 5.55 2.80
N THR A 174 -17.02 4.39 2.22
CA THR A 174 -16.41 4.26 0.91
C THR A 174 -17.40 4.60 -0.18
N ARG A 175 -16.94 5.28 -1.21
CA ARG A 175 -17.72 5.49 -2.44
C ARG A 175 -16.90 5.13 -3.66
N ILE A 176 -17.52 4.39 -4.57
CA ILE A 176 -16.96 4.04 -5.88
C ILE A 176 -17.79 4.75 -6.94
N TYR A 177 -17.13 5.60 -7.71
CA TYR A 177 -17.69 6.33 -8.84
C TYR A 177 -17.22 5.69 -10.14
N VAL A 178 -18.16 5.36 -11.03
CA VAL A 178 -17.86 4.90 -12.40
C VAL A 178 -18.44 5.91 -13.37
N PHE A 179 -17.57 6.66 -14.04
CA PHE A 179 -17.99 7.84 -14.82
C PHE A 179 -18.50 7.48 -16.20
N GLU A 180 -19.57 8.16 -16.59
CA GLU A 180 -19.94 8.26 -17.99
C GLU A 180 -19.08 9.30 -18.71
N ASN A 181 -18.87 9.06 -19.99
CA ASN A 181 -18.18 9.98 -20.87
C ASN A 181 -18.95 10.14 -22.17
N GLU A 182 -19.07 11.38 -22.66
CA GLU A 182 -19.67 11.68 -23.96
C GLU A 182 -18.95 10.94 -25.09
N ASN A 183 -17.61 10.85 -24.99
CA ASN A 183 -16.87 9.99 -25.88
C ASN A 183 -17.12 8.53 -25.49
N GLY A 184 -17.89 7.83 -26.34
CA GLY A 184 -18.25 6.43 -26.18
C GLY A 184 -17.05 5.50 -25.97
N ASP A 185 -15.89 5.84 -26.51
CA ASP A 185 -14.66 5.09 -26.22
C ASP A 185 -14.36 5.21 -24.72
N LYS A 186 -14.26 6.43 -24.19
CA LYS A 186 -13.87 6.69 -22.79
C LYS A 186 -14.92 6.31 -21.76
N ASN A 187 -16.15 6.00 -22.18
CA ASN A 187 -17.29 5.74 -21.30
C ASN A 187 -17.00 4.58 -20.34
N PHE A 188 -17.27 4.75 -19.04
CA PHE A 188 -17.03 3.77 -17.96
C PHE A 188 -15.58 3.34 -17.71
N ASN A 189 -14.61 3.95 -18.39
CA ASN A 189 -13.21 3.59 -18.23
C ASN A 189 -12.51 4.35 -17.10
N ASP A 190 -13.16 5.36 -16.51
CA ASP A 190 -12.65 6.11 -15.36
C ASP A 190 -13.40 5.69 -14.08
N VAL A 191 -12.66 5.17 -13.10
CA VAL A 191 -13.18 4.73 -11.80
C VAL A 191 -12.46 5.49 -10.71
N THR A 192 -13.22 6.08 -9.79
CA THR A 192 -12.69 6.82 -8.64
C THR A 192 -13.20 6.24 -7.34
N ILE A 193 -12.30 6.04 -6.38
CA ILE A 193 -12.61 5.52 -5.04
C ILE A 193 -12.26 6.61 -4.03
N THR A 194 -13.13 6.84 -3.06
CA THR A 194 -12.95 7.80 -1.95
C THR A 194 -13.54 7.23 -0.66
N GLY A 195 -13.24 7.87 0.47
CA GLY A 195 -13.79 7.48 1.77
C GLY A 195 -12.83 6.66 2.61
N ALA A 196 -13.40 5.81 3.47
CA ALA A 196 -12.66 4.87 4.30
C ALA A 196 -13.28 3.47 4.22
N PHE A 197 -12.43 2.45 4.28
CA PHE A 197 -12.83 1.04 4.35
C PHE A 197 -11.89 0.28 5.29
N ALA A 198 -12.32 -0.89 5.73
CA ALA A 198 -11.48 -1.81 6.45
C ALA A 198 -11.58 -3.22 5.87
N TYR A 199 -10.52 -3.99 6.01
CA TYR A 199 -10.51 -5.37 5.53
C TYR A 199 -9.54 -6.22 6.34
N PRO A 200 -9.79 -7.54 6.44
CA PRO A 200 -8.97 -8.43 7.23
C PRO A 200 -7.60 -8.65 6.60
N PHE A 201 -6.60 -8.90 7.44
CA PHE A 201 -5.29 -9.42 7.02
C PHE A 201 -4.77 -10.41 8.06
N GLN A 202 -3.81 -11.24 7.67
CA GLN A 202 -3.19 -12.20 8.59
C GLN A 202 -1.73 -11.85 8.86
N GLN A 203 -1.37 -11.78 10.13
CA GLN A 203 0.02 -11.76 10.58
C GLN A 203 0.04 -12.32 12.00
N SER A 204 1.06 -13.11 12.31
CA SER A 204 1.29 -13.78 13.57
C SER A 204 2.70 -13.46 13.98
N TRP A 205 2.82 -12.74 15.09
CA TRP A 205 4.08 -12.52 15.78
C TRP A 205 4.46 -13.74 16.64
N GLY A 206 4.25 -14.95 16.12
CA GLY A 206 4.32 -16.19 16.91
C GLY A 206 3.16 -16.37 17.90
N ILE A 207 2.11 -15.55 17.76
CA ILE A 207 0.91 -15.55 18.58
C ILE A 207 -0.35 -15.68 17.71
N GLN A 208 -1.45 -16.15 18.30
CA GLN A 208 -2.73 -16.27 17.59
C GLN A 208 -3.37 -14.89 17.43
N GLN A 209 -3.34 -14.37 16.20
CA GLN A 209 -4.01 -13.13 15.81
C GLN A 209 -4.97 -13.46 14.66
N SER A 210 -6.28 -13.49 14.94
CA SER A 210 -7.29 -13.96 13.97
C SER A 210 -8.34 -12.91 13.58
N LEU A 211 -8.25 -11.69 14.09
CA LEU A 211 -9.26 -10.64 13.92
C LEU A 211 -8.66 -9.27 13.54
N GLN A 212 -7.46 -9.26 12.95
CA GLN A 212 -6.83 -8.00 12.56
C GLN A 212 -7.51 -7.43 11.32
N LYS A 213 -7.89 -6.15 11.42
CA LYS A 213 -8.35 -5.35 10.28
C LYS A 213 -7.34 -4.24 10.03
N ARG A 214 -7.13 -3.92 8.75
CA ARG A 214 -6.53 -2.65 8.36
C ARG A 214 -7.65 -1.64 8.17
N PHE A 215 -7.53 -0.47 8.77
CA PHE A 215 -8.42 0.65 8.48
C PHE A 215 -7.72 1.55 7.49
N VAL A 216 -8.35 1.78 6.34
CA VAL A 216 -7.81 2.54 5.23
C VAL A 216 -8.62 3.80 5.08
N LEU A 217 -7.93 4.95 5.03
CA LEU A 217 -8.51 6.24 4.73
C LEU A 217 -7.88 6.76 3.45
N ILE A 218 -8.68 7.03 2.42
CA ILE A 218 -8.22 7.81 1.27
C ILE A 218 -8.19 9.27 1.72
N ASN A 219 -7.04 9.71 2.20
CA ASN A 219 -6.89 10.94 2.97
C ASN A 219 -6.81 12.17 2.05
N SER A 220 -7.55 13.22 2.39
CA SER A 220 -7.56 14.48 1.64
C SER A 220 -6.25 15.28 1.76
N ALA A 221 -5.43 15.00 2.79
CA ALA A 221 -4.11 15.62 2.93
C ALA A 221 -3.05 15.00 1.99
N THR A 222 -3.26 13.75 1.58
CA THR A 222 -2.34 13.00 0.72
C THR A 222 -2.83 12.92 -0.74
N SER A 223 -3.92 13.61 -1.07
CA SER A 223 -4.57 13.54 -2.38
C SER A 223 -4.75 14.91 -3.03
N ASP A 224 -4.53 14.94 -4.35
CA ASP A 224 -4.76 16.12 -5.18
C ASP A 224 -6.27 16.33 -5.43
N TYR A 225 -6.99 15.24 -5.71
CA TYR A 225 -8.44 15.26 -5.88
C TYR A 225 -9.15 14.98 -4.55
N LYS A 226 -10.14 15.82 -4.23
CA LYS A 226 -10.87 15.78 -2.96
C LYS A 226 -12.36 15.74 -3.24
N ILE A 227 -13.07 14.91 -2.49
CA ILE A 227 -14.51 14.75 -2.60
C ILE A 227 -15.13 15.05 -1.24
N THR A 228 -16.01 16.05 -1.21
CA THR A 228 -16.83 16.36 -0.04
C THR A 228 -18.17 15.68 -0.19
N THR A 229 -18.59 14.99 0.87
CA THR A 229 -19.83 14.22 0.90
C THR A 229 -20.53 14.40 2.23
N THR A 230 -21.85 14.24 2.25
CA THR A 230 -22.60 14.11 3.49
C THR A 230 -22.62 12.64 3.90
N ALA A 231 -22.22 12.35 5.13
CA ALA A 231 -22.32 11.03 5.73
C ALA A 231 -23.07 11.14 7.06
N THR A 232 -23.87 10.11 7.36
CA THR A 232 -24.47 9.93 8.67
C THR A 232 -23.43 9.33 9.59
N VAL A 233 -23.08 10.03 10.66
CA VAL A 233 -22.16 9.56 11.70
C VAL A 233 -22.87 9.55 13.04
N LYS A 234 -22.37 8.75 13.98
CA LYS A 234 -22.85 8.77 15.36
C LYS A 234 -22.25 9.98 16.08
N ASP A 235 -23.10 10.82 16.64
CA ASP A 235 -22.68 11.88 17.54
C ASP A 235 -22.02 11.26 18.79
N PRO A 236 -20.78 11.63 19.11
CA PRO A 236 -20.04 10.98 20.19
C PRO A 236 -20.56 11.32 21.59
N GLU A 237 -21.29 12.43 21.76
CA GLU A 237 -21.84 12.85 23.06
C GLU A 237 -23.22 12.24 23.33
N THR A 238 -24.04 12.11 22.28
CA THR A 238 -25.46 11.73 22.38
C THR A 238 -25.77 10.33 21.82
N GLY A 239 -24.88 9.77 20.99
CA GLY A 239 -25.09 8.48 20.31
C GLY A 239 -26.14 8.52 19.19
N ASN A 240 -26.68 9.69 18.86
CA ASN A 240 -27.67 9.86 17.81
C ASN A 240 -27.02 9.96 16.43
N ASP A 241 -27.78 9.64 15.39
CA ASP A 241 -27.34 9.84 14.01
C ASP A 241 -27.37 11.33 13.66
N VAL A 242 -26.24 11.85 13.19
CA VAL A 242 -26.11 13.23 12.71
C VAL A 242 -25.48 13.24 11.33
N GLU A 243 -25.95 14.14 10.47
CA GLU A 243 -25.33 14.36 9.16
C GLU A 243 -24.09 15.25 9.31
N ARG A 244 -22.99 14.83 8.72
CA ARG A 244 -21.74 15.58 8.70
C ARG A 244 -21.19 15.66 7.28
N GLU A 245 -20.65 16.82 6.92
CA GLU A 245 -19.82 16.95 5.74
C GLU A 245 -18.43 16.39 6.01
N ILE A 246 -18.02 15.42 5.20
CA ILE A 246 -16.72 14.76 5.28
C ILE A 246 -16.02 14.96 3.95
N THR A 247 -14.77 15.43 4.01
CA THR A 247 -13.90 15.62 2.84
C THR A 247 -12.76 14.63 2.87
N THR A 248 -12.80 13.68 1.94
CA THR A 248 -11.77 12.66 1.73
C THR A 248 -11.00 12.91 0.45
N GLY A 249 -9.82 12.30 0.34
CA GLY A 249 -9.05 12.24 -0.90
C GLY A 249 -9.70 11.27 -1.90
N ALA A 250 -9.11 11.12 -3.07
CA ALA A 250 -9.62 10.22 -4.09
C ALA A 250 -8.48 9.54 -4.83
N ILE A 251 -8.69 8.27 -5.18
CA ILE A 251 -7.81 7.51 -6.06
C ILE A 251 -8.58 7.21 -7.34
N SER A 252 -8.15 7.81 -8.44
CA SER A 252 -8.76 7.66 -9.75
C SER A 252 -7.87 6.81 -10.66
N ILE A 253 -8.46 5.79 -11.27
CA ILE A 253 -7.79 4.84 -12.15
C ILE A 253 -8.54 4.82 -13.47
N TYR A 254 -7.86 5.12 -14.56
CA TYR A 254 -8.40 5.14 -15.91
C TYR A 254 -7.88 3.96 -16.74
N LYS A 255 -8.77 3.23 -17.41
CA LYS A 255 -8.40 2.18 -18.37
C LYS A 255 -8.10 2.81 -19.74
N ASP A 256 -6.88 2.64 -20.22
CA ASP A 256 -6.44 3.11 -21.53
C ASP A 256 -6.85 2.12 -22.63
N LEU A 257 -7.67 2.61 -23.54
CA LEU A 257 -8.27 1.85 -24.63
C LEU A 257 -7.39 1.79 -25.87
N THR A 258 -6.34 2.61 -25.92
CA THR A 258 -5.37 2.60 -27.01
C THR A 258 -4.29 1.54 -26.80
N SER A 259 -4.29 0.88 -25.64
CA SER A 259 -3.38 -0.22 -25.33
C SER A 259 -3.50 -1.34 -26.36
N ARG A 260 -2.37 -1.65 -27.01
CA ARG A 260 -2.28 -2.71 -28.03
C ARG A 260 -1.83 -4.06 -27.46
N ASP A 261 -1.33 -4.07 -26.23
CA ASP A 261 -0.87 -5.26 -25.54
C ASP A 261 -1.63 -5.41 -24.21
N GLY A 262 -2.83 -5.98 -24.32
CA GLY A 262 -3.74 -6.19 -23.20
C GLY A 262 -4.30 -4.90 -22.61
N SER A 263 -4.67 -4.94 -21.33
CA SER A 263 -5.30 -3.82 -20.62
C SER A 263 -4.25 -2.99 -19.87
N LEU A 264 -4.24 -1.67 -20.10
CA LEU A 264 -3.44 -0.71 -19.35
C LEU A 264 -4.36 0.14 -18.46
N TYR A 265 -3.99 0.30 -17.21
CA TYR A 265 -4.68 1.11 -16.21
C TYR A 265 -3.74 2.19 -15.71
N ASN A 266 -4.05 3.45 -15.99
CA ASN A 266 -3.31 4.62 -15.56
C ASN A 266 -3.85 5.10 -14.21
N ILE A 267 -2.97 5.24 -13.22
CA ILE A 267 -3.32 5.76 -11.89
C ILE A 267 -3.06 7.27 -11.90
N GLN A 268 -4.07 8.06 -11.56
CA GLN A 268 -3.97 9.52 -11.62
C GLN A 268 -3.08 10.11 -10.52
N ALA A 269 -2.67 11.36 -10.71
CA ALA A 269 -1.87 12.14 -9.77
C ALA A 269 -2.50 12.25 -8.39
N GLY A 270 -1.68 12.44 -7.35
CA GLY A 270 -2.14 12.66 -5.99
C GLY A 270 -3.02 11.51 -5.47
N SER A 271 -2.58 10.28 -5.71
CA SER A 271 -3.24 9.09 -5.17
C SER A 271 -2.56 8.70 -3.87
N GLY A 272 -3.13 9.08 -2.73
CA GLY A 272 -2.59 8.79 -1.42
C GLY A 272 -3.64 8.22 -0.47
N PHE A 273 -3.17 7.46 0.52
CA PHE A 273 -4.01 6.91 1.56
C PHE A 273 -3.20 6.71 2.85
N ASN A 274 -3.92 6.59 3.95
CA ASN A 274 -3.39 6.17 5.23
C ASN A 274 -3.95 4.81 5.61
N VAL A 275 -3.13 4.00 6.27
CA VAL A 275 -3.50 2.70 6.82
C VAL A 275 -3.22 2.73 8.31
N LEU A 276 -4.19 2.30 9.11
CA LEU A 276 -4.02 2.08 10.54
C LEU A 276 -3.99 0.57 10.81
N ILE A 277 -2.91 0.11 11.43
CA ILE A 277 -2.68 -1.32 11.73
C ILE A 277 -2.50 -1.51 13.24
N ASN A 278 -3.02 -2.61 13.76
CA ASN A 278 -2.92 -2.96 15.18
C ASN A 278 -2.45 -4.41 15.34
N ASP A 279 -1.37 -4.75 14.66
CA ASP A 279 -0.77 -6.08 14.63
C ASP A 279 0.43 -6.24 15.55
N ASN A 280 1.13 -5.15 15.89
CA ASN A 280 2.34 -5.19 16.69
C ASN A 280 2.03 -5.49 18.18
N PRO A 281 2.41 -6.66 18.71
CA PRO A 281 2.11 -7.03 20.10
C PRO A 281 3.02 -6.33 21.12
N ASN A 282 4.11 -5.69 20.69
CA ASN A 282 5.05 -5.03 21.59
C ASN A 282 4.47 -3.75 22.20
N ILE A 283 3.37 -3.24 21.65
CA ILE A 283 2.74 -1.99 22.05
C ILE A 283 1.21 -2.10 22.05
N PRO A 284 0.51 -1.30 22.87
CA PRO A 284 -0.95 -1.33 22.95
C PRO A 284 -1.64 -0.38 21.97
N PHE A 285 -0.91 0.34 21.13
CA PHE A 285 -1.47 1.35 20.21
C PHE A 285 -1.27 0.93 18.76
N ALA A 286 -2.20 1.38 17.91
CA ALA A 286 -2.16 1.18 16.48
C ALA A 286 -1.14 2.12 15.82
N GLU A 287 -0.50 1.60 14.78
CA GLU A 287 0.58 2.24 14.04
C GLU A 287 0.00 2.79 12.72
N PRO A 288 0.14 4.10 12.44
CA PRO A 288 -0.28 4.68 11.18
C PRO A 288 0.81 4.49 10.12
N ILE A 289 0.38 4.28 8.88
CA ILE A 289 1.21 4.25 7.68
C ILE A 289 0.62 5.22 6.68
N SER A 290 1.45 6.05 6.05
CA SER A 290 1.04 6.89 4.92
C SER A 290 1.66 6.38 3.63
N PHE A 291 0.88 6.40 2.55
CA PHE A 291 1.33 6.14 1.19
C PHE A 291 0.94 7.32 0.30
N ILE A 292 1.91 7.91 -0.39
CA ILE A 292 1.70 9.05 -1.28
C ILE A 292 2.36 8.78 -2.63
N LEU A 293 1.55 8.79 -3.70
CA LEU A 293 1.99 8.59 -5.07
C LEU A 293 1.70 9.83 -5.92
N ASN A 294 2.78 10.49 -6.38
CA ASN A 294 2.69 11.64 -7.28
C ASN A 294 2.90 11.21 -8.73
N SER A 295 1.90 10.50 -9.26
CA SER A 295 1.81 10.18 -10.69
C SER A 295 1.61 11.44 -11.53
N VAL A 296 2.20 11.51 -12.72
CA VAL A 296 1.87 12.55 -13.72
C VAL A 296 1.39 11.86 -14.99
N PRO A 297 0.06 11.74 -15.19
CA PRO A 297 -0.51 11.06 -16.36
C PRO A 297 0.06 11.57 -17.69
N GLY A 298 0.33 10.65 -18.61
CA GLY A 298 0.82 10.97 -19.96
C GLY A 298 2.32 11.32 -20.04
N THR A 299 3.08 11.14 -18.95
CA THR A 299 4.53 11.34 -18.91
C THR A 299 5.27 10.06 -18.52
N SER A 300 6.61 10.08 -18.52
CA SER A 300 7.43 8.99 -17.97
C SER A 300 7.25 8.77 -16.46
N ALA A 301 6.58 9.70 -15.77
CA ALA A 301 6.20 9.59 -14.36
C ALA A 301 4.72 9.18 -14.18
N SER A 302 4.09 8.60 -15.21
CA SER A 302 2.73 8.06 -15.08
C SER A 302 2.78 6.73 -14.34
N ALA A 303 2.08 6.64 -13.21
CA ALA A 303 1.83 5.38 -12.55
C ALA A 303 0.85 4.53 -13.35
N SER A 304 1.13 3.24 -13.45
CA SER A 304 0.32 2.32 -14.23
C SER A 304 0.35 0.89 -13.72
N PHE A 305 -0.73 0.18 -13.97
CA PHE A 305 -0.81 -1.27 -13.90
C PHE A 305 -1.24 -1.81 -15.26
N ARG A 306 -0.55 -2.82 -15.78
CA ARG A 306 -0.87 -3.47 -17.08
C ARG A 306 -1.10 -4.95 -16.85
N ILE A 307 -2.07 -5.49 -17.60
CA ILE A 307 -2.23 -6.93 -17.83
C ILE A 307 -2.05 -7.13 -19.34
N LYS A 308 -0.92 -7.70 -19.77
CA LYS A 308 -0.60 -7.96 -21.18
C LYS A 308 -1.54 -8.99 -21.79
N ALA A 309 -1.56 -9.08 -23.12
CA ALA A 309 -2.33 -10.11 -23.82
C ALA A 309 -1.85 -11.53 -23.46
N SER A 310 -0.57 -11.68 -23.09
CA SER A 310 0.00 -12.93 -22.58
C SER A 310 -0.47 -13.31 -21.17
N GLY A 311 -1.12 -12.41 -20.45
CA GLY A 311 -1.46 -12.55 -19.03
C GLY A 311 -0.38 -12.05 -18.06
N GLU A 312 0.81 -11.71 -18.55
CA GLU A 312 1.86 -11.08 -17.72
C GLU A 312 1.37 -9.72 -17.20
N GLN A 313 1.67 -9.44 -15.94
CA GLN A 313 1.31 -8.20 -15.27
C GLN A 313 2.53 -7.31 -15.11
N GLU A 314 2.33 -6.00 -15.22
CA GLU A 314 3.36 -5.00 -14.96
C GLU A 314 2.79 -3.94 -14.02
N LEU A 315 3.50 -3.66 -12.93
CA LEU A 315 3.23 -2.52 -12.06
C LEU A 315 4.38 -1.53 -12.21
N PHE A 316 4.01 -0.26 -12.36
CA PHE A 316 4.94 0.85 -12.30
C PHE A 316 4.35 1.96 -11.44
N LEU A 317 4.99 2.23 -10.31
CA LEU A 317 4.66 3.31 -9.38
C LEU A 317 5.86 4.26 -9.33
N PRO A 318 5.96 5.22 -10.26
CA PRO A 318 6.96 6.27 -10.21
C PRO A 318 6.61 7.31 -9.14
N SER A 319 7.63 7.98 -8.61
CA SER A 319 7.45 9.16 -7.77
C SER A 319 6.61 8.89 -6.51
N ILE A 320 6.84 7.76 -5.86
CA ILE A 320 6.40 7.53 -4.48
C ILE A 320 7.16 8.54 -3.63
N THR A 321 6.47 9.57 -3.17
CA THR A 321 7.08 10.64 -2.38
C THR A 321 7.21 10.27 -0.92
N THR A 322 6.34 9.38 -0.45
CA THR A 322 6.41 8.88 0.91
C THR A 322 5.73 7.53 1.02
N ILE A 323 6.45 6.55 1.57
CA ILE A 323 5.87 5.52 2.43
C ILE A 323 6.51 5.69 3.79
N ASP A 324 5.74 6.16 4.74
CA ASP A 324 6.19 6.40 6.10
C ASP A 324 5.31 5.67 7.11
N GLY A 325 5.93 5.26 8.21
CA GLY A 325 5.27 4.63 9.33
C GLY A 325 6.19 4.63 10.54
N THR A 326 5.58 4.49 11.71
CA THR A 326 6.29 4.30 12.98
C THR A 326 6.06 2.88 13.43
N ARG A 327 7.13 2.10 13.60
CA ARG A 327 7.05 0.81 14.28
C ARG A 327 7.85 0.78 15.56
N VAL A 328 7.31 0.18 16.61
CA VAL A 328 8.09 -0.10 17.83
C VAL A 328 8.66 -1.52 17.77
N GLU A 329 9.98 -1.61 17.75
CA GLU A 329 10.70 -2.89 17.74
C GLU A 329 10.85 -3.47 19.16
N ASN A 330 11.11 -4.79 19.25
CA ASN A 330 11.20 -5.50 20.52
C ASN A 330 12.48 -5.15 21.32
N GLU A 331 12.38 -5.16 22.65
CA GLU A 331 13.46 -5.07 23.67
C GLU A 331 14.43 -3.87 23.60
N SER A 332 14.39 -3.04 22.56
CA SER A 332 15.04 -1.74 22.47
C SER A 332 13.98 -0.72 22.02
N PRO A 333 13.49 0.15 22.92
CA PRO A 333 12.28 0.96 22.72
C PRO A 333 12.51 2.16 21.79
N ASP A 334 13.16 1.93 20.66
CA ASP A 334 13.39 2.94 19.64
C ASP A 334 12.26 2.90 18.61
N GLN A 335 11.71 4.07 18.29
CA GLN A 335 10.79 4.23 17.19
C GLN A 335 11.54 4.02 15.88
N ASN A 336 11.21 2.95 15.17
CA ASN A 336 11.67 2.69 13.80
C ASN A 336 10.84 3.56 12.84
N ASN A 337 11.03 4.88 12.92
CA ASN A 337 10.46 5.84 11.99
C ASN A 337 11.23 5.75 10.67
N GLN A 338 10.56 5.29 9.63
CA GLN A 338 11.16 5.14 8.31
C GLN A 338 10.41 5.96 7.29
N THR A 339 11.12 6.41 6.26
CA THR A 339 10.53 7.04 5.09
C THR A 339 11.19 6.48 3.85
N PHE A 340 10.37 5.91 2.97
CA PHE A 340 10.79 5.47 1.66
C PHE A 340 10.32 6.47 0.59
N THR A 341 11.25 6.85 -0.28
CA THR A 341 10.96 7.62 -1.49
C THR A 341 11.54 6.93 -2.72
N GLY A 342 10.84 7.00 -3.86
CA GLY A 342 11.35 6.56 -5.15
C GLY A 342 10.32 5.83 -6.01
N ASN A 343 10.74 4.75 -6.67
CA ASN A 343 9.96 4.07 -7.70
C ASN A 343 9.86 2.57 -7.41
N VAL A 344 8.67 2.00 -7.60
CA VAL A 344 8.46 0.55 -7.58
C VAL A 344 8.12 0.08 -8.99
N SER A 345 8.84 -0.94 -9.49
CA SER A 345 8.52 -1.60 -10.75
C SER A 345 8.60 -3.10 -10.58
N LEU A 346 7.53 -3.79 -10.97
CA LEU A 346 7.37 -5.24 -10.90
C LEU A 346 6.84 -5.74 -12.25
N SER A 347 7.32 -6.90 -12.71
CA SER A 347 6.69 -7.61 -13.83
C SER A 347 6.73 -9.12 -13.64
N GLY A 348 5.68 -9.80 -14.06
CA GLY A 348 5.55 -11.25 -13.94
C GLY A 348 4.10 -11.68 -13.95
N ASN A 349 3.86 -12.98 -13.76
CA ASN A 349 2.49 -13.48 -13.60
C ASN A 349 2.04 -13.29 -12.15
N ASN A 350 0.80 -12.86 -11.95
CA ASN A 350 0.19 -12.68 -10.62
C ASN A 350 1.08 -11.92 -9.62
N ILE A 351 1.62 -10.76 -10.00
CA ILE A 351 2.62 -10.02 -9.20
C ILE A 351 2.17 -9.73 -7.76
N PHE A 352 0.87 -9.55 -7.52
CA PHE A 352 0.29 -9.30 -6.19
C PHE A 352 0.07 -10.56 -5.34
N LYS A 353 0.10 -11.74 -5.95
CA LYS A 353 -0.08 -13.04 -5.30
C LYS A 353 1.06 -13.99 -5.66
N PHE A 354 2.24 -13.43 -5.96
CA PHE A 354 3.36 -14.17 -6.54
C PHE A 354 3.79 -15.35 -5.66
N LYS A 355 3.92 -15.15 -4.35
CA LYS A 355 4.27 -16.19 -3.37
C LYS A 355 3.27 -17.34 -3.32
N GLN A 356 1.98 -17.07 -3.54
CA GLN A 356 0.92 -18.08 -3.51
C GLN A 356 0.92 -19.01 -4.74
N GLN A 357 1.75 -18.74 -5.76
CA GLN A 357 1.84 -19.57 -6.94
C GLN A 357 2.68 -20.84 -6.71
N LEU A 358 2.40 -21.90 -7.47
CA LEU A 358 3.22 -23.12 -7.49
C LEU A 358 4.58 -22.90 -8.13
N SER A 359 4.64 -22.03 -9.13
CA SER A 359 5.89 -21.61 -9.76
C SER A 359 5.72 -20.26 -10.45
N GLY A 360 6.80 -19.50 -10.56
CA GLY A 360 6.76 -18.23 -11.25
C GLY A 360 8.09 -17.49 -11.25
N THR A 361 8.15 -16.47 -12.08
CA THR A 361 9.25 -15.50 -12.12
C THR A 361 8.68 -14.09 -11.95
N LEU A 362 9.24 -13.35 -10.99
CA LEU A 362 8.96 -11.94 -10.76
C LEU A 362 10.24 -11.15 -11.06
N ASN A 363 10.20 -10.28 -12.05
CA ASN A 363 11.26 -9.33 -12.31
C ASN A 363 10.95 -8.02 -11.60
N PHE A 364 11.98 -7.35 -11.11
CA PHE A 364 11.81 -6.08 -10.42
C PHE A 364 12.92 -5.09 -10.73
N LYS A 365 12.57 -3.80 -10.65
CA LYS A 365 13.50 -2.67 -10.74
C LYS A 365 12.98 -1.52 -9.88
N HIS A 366 13.37 -1.52 -8.63
CA HIS A 366 13.05 -0.47 -7.68
C HIS A 366 14.13 0.61 -7.67
N ILE A 367 13.74 1.85 -7.45
CA ILE A 367 14.65 2.93 -7.06
C ILE A 367 14.20 3.35 -5.68
N ILE A 368 15.00 3.10 -4.66
CA ILE A 368 14.65 3.34 -3.26
C ILE A 368 15.71 4.27 -2.67
N ASN A 369 15.31 5.45 -2.22
CA ASN A 369 16.19 6.46 -1.63
C ASN A 369 17.44 6.73 -2.51
N GLY A 370 17.24 6.73 -3.84
CA GLY A 370 18.28 6.94 -4.85
C GLY A 370 19.07 5.70 -5.27
N ILE A 371 18.89 4.55 -4.61
CA ILE A 371 19.58 3.29 -4.91
C ILE A 371 18.71 2.42 -5.81
N THR A 372 19.27 1.90 -6.90
CA THR A 372 18.55 1.01 -7.82
C THR A 372 18.72 -0.45 -7.42
N PHE A 373 17.62 -1.10 -7.03
CA PHE A 373 17.54 -2.54 -6.82
C PHE A 373 16.84 -3.21 -8.00
N LYS A 374 17.60 -3.95 -8.82
CA LYS A 374 17.10 -4.66 -9.99
C LYS A 374 17.43 -6.14 -9.86
N GLY A 375 16.46 -7.01 -10.07
CA GLY A 375 16.68 -8.43 -9.96
C GLY A 375 15.50 -9.26 -10.40
N THR A 376 15.56 -10.53 -10.04
CA THR A 376 14.54 -11.52 -10.33
C THR A 376 14.34 -12.40 -9.11
N SER A 377 13.07 -12.65 -8.78
CA SER A 377 12.65 -13.64 -7.79
C SER A 377 12.04 -14.83 -8.50
N ILE A 378 12.40 -16.03 -8.06
CA ILE A 378 11.86 -17.30 -8.55
C ILE A 378 11.07 -17.92 -7.41
N ASN A 379 9.78 -18.17 -7.65
CA ASN A 379 8.96 -18.93 -6.73
C ASN A 379 8.98 -20.40 -7.16
N ASN A 380 9.33 -21.28 -6.22
CA ASN A 380 9.20 -22.72 -6.33
C ASN A 380 8.35 -23.21 -5.16
N ASN A 381 7.07 -23.44 -5.43
CA ASN A 381 6.08 -23.99 -4.51
C ASN A 381 6.00 -23.22 -3.17
N GLY A 382 5.90 -21.89 -3.25
CA GLY A 382 5.85 -20.98 -2.10
C GLY A 382 7.22 -20.54 -1.57
N THR A 383 8.30 -21.19 -1.98
CA THR A 383 9.67 -20.79 -1.61
C THR A 383 10.21 -19.80 -2.64
N VAL A 384 10.49 -18.58 -2.20
CA VAL A 384 10.96 -17.49 -3.07
C VAL A 384 12.47 -17.29 -2.91
N ASN A 385 13.20 -17.46 -4.01
CA ASN A 385 14.63 -17.17 -4.10
C ASN A 385 14.86 -15.92 -4.95
N THR A 386 15.55 -14.94 -4.41
CA THR A 386 15.77 -13.63 -5.05
C THR A 386 17.22 -13.44 -5.44
N SER A 387 17.47 -12.89 -6.63
CA SER A 387 18.81 -12.56 -7.10
C SER A 387 18.87 -11.12 -7.59
N LEU A 388 19.86 -10.36 -7.10
CA LEU A 388 20.10 -8.97 -7.49
C LEU A 388 21.12 -8.89 -8.62
N SER A 389 20.74 -8.18 -9.68
CA SER A 389 21.63 -7.73 -10.76
C SER A 389 22.15 -6.31 -10.53
N LEU A 390 21.40 -5.49 -9.77
CA LEU A 390 21.82 -4.20 -9.23
C LEU A 390 21.19 -4.02 -7.84
N PRO A 391 21.85 -3.36 -6.90
CA PRO A 391 23.28 -3.05 -6.92
C PRO A 391 24.09 -4.35 -6.93
N THR A 392 25.20 -4.38 -7.67
CA THR A 392 26.05 -5.57 -7.76
C THR A 392 26.86 -5.77 -6.48
N GLY A 393 27.05 -7.02 -6.05
CA GLY A 393 27.87 -7.36 -4.88
C GLY A 393 27.15 -7.26 -3.53
N VAL A 394 25.84 -6.96 -3.53
CA VAL A 394 24.97 -6.95 -2.35
C VAL A 394 24.15 -8.25 -2.33
N THR A 395 24.06 -8.90 -1.17
CA THR A 395 23.35 -10.17 -1.04
C THR A 395 21.94 -9.97 -0.50
N PHE A 396 20.96 -10.61 -1.15
CA PHE A 396 19.59 -10.69 -0.67
C PHE A 396 19.41 -11.83 0.31
#